data_AF-A0A3N2MKU6-F1
#
_entry.id   AF-A0A3N2MKU6-F1
#
_cell.length_a   1.000
_cell.length_b   1.000
_cell.length_c   1.000
_cell.angle_alpha   90.00
_cell.angle_beta   90.00
_cell.angle_gamma   90.00
#
_symmetry.space_group_name_H-M   'P 1'
#
loop_
_entity.id
_entity.type
_entity.pdbx_description
1 polymer ?
#
loop_
_entity_poly.entity_id
_entity_poly.type
_entity_poly.pdbx_seq_one_letter_code
_entity_poly.pdbx_strand_id
1 'polypeptide(L)'
;MAKKNLASLMNGIMGDTKPSELEVTAIGQPDSTAAEVTEEMKANLEANRRRNVGRPRKGESGSKTNEVRATFIVDPELIRKVKYISLVESSLLKDVIYEALTSYIEAWESENGKIRLPKKK
;
A
#
# COMPACT_ATOMS: atom_id res chain seq x y z
N MET A 1 5.09 18.06 31.63
CA MET A 1 5.30 17.60 30.23
C MET A 1 5.62 16.12 30.24
N ALA A 2 4.74 15.28 29.69
CA ALA A 2 4.90 13.83 29.73
C ALA A 2 5.94 13.37 28.71
N LYS A 3 7.08 12.86 29.19
CA LYS A 3 8.07 12.13 28.38
C LYS A 3 7.47 10.76 28.06
N LYS A 4 6.88 10.61 26.87
CA LYS A 4 6.34 9.34 26.41
C LYS A 4 7.52 8.42 26.06
N ASN A 5 7.73 7.38 26.86
CA ASN A 5 8.83 6.44 26.73
C ASN A 5 8.65 5.55 25.47
N LEU A 6 9.71 5.45 24.67
CA LEU A 6 9.82 4.61 23.47
C LEU A 6 9.38 3.15 23.71
N ALA A 7 9.57 2.66 24.94
CA ALA A 7 9.15 1.32 25.38
C ALA A 7 7.65 1.07 25.14
N SER A 8 6.79 2.08 25.30
CA SER A 8 5.35 1.91 25.10
C SER A 8 4.97 1.65 23.63
N LEU A 9 5.85 1.96 22.67
CA LEU A 9 5.60 1.74 21.25
C LEU A 9 5.90 0.29 20.83
N MET A 10 6.84 -0.38 21.52
CA MET A 10 7.24 -1.75 21.19
C MET A 10 6.21 -2.78 21.66
N ASN A 11 5.48 -2.49 22.73
CA ASN A 11 4.39 -3.34 23.24
C ASN A 11 3.14 -3.37 22.34
N GLY A 12 3.02 -2.49 21.33
CA GLY A 12 1.86 -2.44 20.44
C GLY A 12 1.97 -3.27 19.16
N ILE A 13 3.16 -3.83 18.86
CA ILE A 13 3.43 -4.53 17.60
C ILE A 13 3.37 -6.07 17.72
N MET A 14 3.48 -6.61 18.93
CA MET A 14 3.30 -8.02 19.19
C MET A 14 2.11 -8.21 20.13
N GLY A 15 1.05 -8.81 19.60
CA GLY A 15 -0.17 -9.14 20.33
C GLY A 15 0.11 -9.94 21.61
N ASP A 16 -0.78 -9.74 22.57
CA ASP A 16 -0.73 -10.27 23.93
C ASP A 16 -0.25 -11.73 24.01
N THR A 17 0.92 -11.94 24.62
CA THR A 17 1.28 -13.25 25.17
C THR A 17 1.64 -13.09 26.64
N LYS A 18 0.66 -13.45 27.46
CA LYS A 18 0.75 -13.70 28.90
C LYS A 18 1.88 -14.70 29.18
N PRO A 19 2.83 -14.43 30.10
CA PRO A 19 3.88 -15.40 30.42
C PRO A 19 3.32 -16.52 31.28
N SER A 20 3.31 -17.74 30.71
CA SER A 20 3.27 -19.00 31.45
C SER A 20 4.70 -19.53 31.47
N GLU A 21 5.28 -19.67 32.65
CA GLU A 21 6.49 -20.47 32.88
C GLU A 21 6.29 -21.87 32.29
N LEU A 22 7.32 -22.40 31.62
CA LEU A 22 7.91 -23.72 31.78
C LEU A 22 9.06 -23.91 30.77
N GLU A 23 10.05 -24.70 31.18
CA GLU A 23 11.44 -24.75 30.74
C GLU A 23 11.75 -25.44 29.38
N VAL A 24 13.04 -25.31 29.00
CA VAL A 24 13.86 -26.15 28.07
C VAL A 24 13.49 -26.01 26.58
N THR A 25 14.36 -25.54 25.68
CA THR A 25 15.58 -26.25 25.25
C THR A 25 16.37 -25.34 24.30
N ALA A 26 17.70 -25.35 24.44
CA ALA A 26 18.63 -24.72 23.52
C ALA A 26 18.44 -25.23 22.09
N ILE A 27 18.14 -24.32 21.16
CA ILE A 27 18.25 -24.55 19.71
C ILE A 27 19.00 -23.35 19.14
N GLY A 28 20.15 -23.66 18.55
CA GLY A 28 21.21 -22.72 18.21
C GLY A 28 20.78 -21.58 17.29
N GLN A 29 21.47 -20.46 17.49
CA GLN A 29 21.62 -19.42 16.48
C GLN A 29 22.15 -20.07 15.19
N PRO A 30 21.47 -19.95 14.04
CA PRO A 30 22.19 -19.90 12.79
C PRO A 30 22.78 -18.49 12.73
N ASP A 31 24.07 -18.40 13.04
CA ASP A 31 24.91 -17.25 12.70
C ASP A 31 24.69 -16.90 11.23
N SER A 32 23.84 -15.91 10.99
CA SER A 32 23.74 -15.28 9.68
C SER A 32 25.06 -14.57 9.47
N THR A 33 25.95 -15.24 8.74
CA THR A 33 27.16 -14.70 8.13
C THR A 33 26.95 -13.22 7.82
N ALA A 34 27.65 -12.37 8.57
CA ALA A 34 27.78 -10.96 8.30
C ALA A 34 28.40 -10.82 6.90
N ALA A 35 27.54 -10.71 5.88
CA ALA A 35 27.95 -10.31 4.55
C ALA A 35 28.64 -8.96 4.73
N GLU A 36 29.96 -8.91 4.52
CA GLU A 36 30.73 -7.69 4.54
C GLU A 36 30.12 -6.73 3.52
N VAL A 37 29.31 -5.80 4.02
CA VAL A 37 28.73 -4.74 3.21
C VAL A 37 29.89 -3.87 2.76
N THR A 38 30.24 -3.96 1.48
CA THR A 38 31.27 -3.11 0.86
C THR A 38 30.95 -1.65 1.13
N GLU A 39 31.97 -0.82 1.32
CA GLU A 39 31.76 0.62 1.60
C GLU A 39 30.93 1.31 0.50
N GLU A 40 31.06 0.84 -0.74
CA GLU A 40 30.27 1.32 -1.88
C GLU A 40 28.78 1.01 -1.72
N MET A 41 28.42 -0.15 -1.17
CA MET A 41 27.03 -0.53 -0.93
C MET A 41 26.43 0.26 0.23
N LYS A 42 27.22 0.57 1.27
CA LYS A 42 26.82 1.50 2.34
C LYS A 42 26.60 2.91 1.80
N ALA A 43 27.53 3.43 1.00
CA ALA A 43 27.45 4.78 0.43
C ALA A 43 26.23 4.94 -0.50
N ASN A 44 25.93 3.95 -1.33
CA ASN A 44 24.74 3.95 -2.19
C ASN A 44 23.43 3.90 -1.38
N LEU A 45 23.40 3.09 -0.32
CA LEU A 45 22.24 3.02 0.57
C LEU A 45 22.02 4.36 1.29
N GLU A 46 23.10 4.99 1.75
CA GLU A 46 23.03 6.27 2.45
C GLU A 46 22.68 7.43 1.52
N ALA A 47 23.18 7.42 0.28
CA ALA A 47 22.79 8.36 -0.75
C ALA A 47 21.29 8.26 -1.08
N ASN A 48 20.75 7.04 -1.24
CA ASN A 48 19.32 6.83 -1.46
C ASN A 48 18.48 7.28 -0.26
N ARG A 49 18.93 7.02 0.97
CA ARG A 49 18.27 7.50 2.19
C ARG A 49 18.19 9.02 2.26
N ARG A 50 19.17 9.74 1.70
CA ARG A 50 19.22 11.21 1.66
C ARG A 50 18.52 11.84 0.44
N ARG A 51 18.20 11.08 -0.61
CA ARG A 51 17.52 11.61 -1.81
C ARG A 51 16.07 12.04 -1.54
N ASN A 52 15.39 11.37 -0.63
CA ASN A 52 13.95 11.55 -0.36
C ASN A 52 13.66 12.18 1.01
N VAL A 53 14.65 12.83 1.63
CA VAL A 53 14.43 13.57 2.89
C VAL A 53 13.96 14.98 2.60
N GLY A 54 13.03 15.46 3.42
CA GLY A 54 12.47 16.80 3.33
C GLY A 54 11.00 16.81 2.92
N ARG A 55 10.43 18.01 2.90
CA ARG A 55 9.04 18.23 2.51
C ARG A 55 8.92 17.94 1.00
N PRO A 56 7.98 17.07 0.56
CA PRO A 56 7.71 16.88 -0.86
C PRO A 56 7.53 18.22 -1.56
N ARG A 57 8.24 18.46 -2.66
CA ARG A 57 8.13 19.73 -3.39
C ARG A 57 6.72 19.83 -3.96
N LYS A 58 6.06 20.96 -3.70
CA LYS A 58 4.72 21.25 -4.21
C LYS A 58 4.75 21.17 -5.73
N GLY A 59 4.09 20.15 -6.30
CA GLY A 59 3.99 19.94 -7.75
C GLY A 59 4.84 18.81 -8.32
N GLU A 60 5.72 18.19 -7.53
CA GLU A 60 6.56 17.07 -8.00
C GLU A 60 5.78 15.75 -8.13
N SER A 61 4.58 15.67 -7.54
CA SER A 61 3.65 14.55 -7.62
C SER A 61 2.59 14.70 -8.72
N GLY A 62 2.80 15.58 -9.69
CA GLY A 62 1.91 15.76 -10.83
C GLY A 62 2.09 14.65 -11.87
N SER A 63 1.78 13.40 -11.54
CA SER A 63 1.65 12.36 -12.56
C SER A 63 0.56 12.82 -13.55
N LYS A 64 0.93 13.05 -14.81
CA LYS A 64 0.05 13.47 -15.91
C LYS A 64 -0.93 12.36 -16.30
N THR A 65 -1.73 11.91 -15.34
CA THR A 65 -2.76 10.91 -15.57
C THR A 65 -4.00 11.64 -16.06
N ASN A 66 -4.56 11.19 -17.20
CA ASN A 66 -5.85 11.66 -17.73
C ASN A 66 -7.01 11.13 -16.86
N GLU A 67 -6.87 11.19 -15.55
CA GLU A 67 -7.83 10.66 -14.58
C GLU A 67 -8.76 11.78 -14.11
N VAL A 68 -10.06 11.50 -14.08
CA VAL A 68 -11.07 12.38 -13.51
C VAL A 68 -11.49 11.81 -12.16
N ARG A 69 -11.44 12.63 -11.11
CA ARG A 69 -11.93 12.22 -9.78
C ARG A 69 -13.47 12.20 -9.79
N ALA A 70 -14.04 11.07 -9.43
CA ALA A 70 -15.46 10.90 -9.17
C ALA A 70 -15.67 10.39 -7.74
N THR A 71 -16.82 10.73 -7.15
CA THR A 71 -17.28 10.21 -5.84
C THR A 71 -18.61 9.53 -6.03
N PHE A 72 -18.76 8.34 -5.47
CA PHE A 72 -19.99 7.55 -5.50
C PHE A 72 -20.40 7.16 -4.08
N ILE A 73 -21.70 6.99 -3.86
CA ILE A 73 -22.25 6.46 -2.62
C ILE A 73 -22.46 4.96 -2.85
N VAL A 74 -21.88 4.11 -2.00
CA VAL A 74 -21.91 2.64 -2.13
C VAL A 74 -22.16 1.97 -0.79
N ASP A 75 -22.67 0.75 -0.85
CA ASP A 75 -22.85 -0.09 0.33
C ASP A 75 -21.51 -0.36 1.02
N PRO A 76 -21.47 -0.32 2.37
CA PRO A 76 -20.23 -0.47 3.13
C PRO A 76 -19.61 -1.87 2.95
N GLU A 77 -20.43 -2.90 2.76
CA GLU A 77 -19.95 -4.26 2.57
C GLU A 77 -19.37 -4.46 1.17
N LEU A 78 -19.95 -3.83 0.15
CA LEU A 78 -19.44 -3.87 -1.21
C LEU A 78 -18.03 -3.27 -1.29
N ILE A 79 -17.83 -2.07 -0.71
CA ILE A 79 -16.52 -1.42 -0.74
C ILE A 79 -15.45 -2.18 0.05
N ARG A 80 -15.82 -2.92 1.11
CA ARG A 80 -14.89 -3.82 1.80
C ARG A 80 -14.42 -4.95 0.89
N LYS A 81 -15.33 -5.59 0.16
CA LYS A 81 -15.00 -6.66 -0.78
C LYS A 81 -14.10 -6.18 -1.90
N VAL A 82 -14.39 -5.01 -2.49
CA VAL A 82 -13.53 -4.43 -3.53
C VAL A 82 -12.13 -4.11 -2.98
N LYS A 83 -12.03 -3.55 -1.77
CA LYS A 83 -10.73 -3.33 -1.12
C LYS A 83 -9.97 -4.62 -0.88
N TYR A 84 -10.65 -5.68 -0.47
CA TYR A 84 -10.04 -7.00 -0.29
C TYR A 84 -9.48 -7.54 -1.60
N ILE A 85 -10.25 -7.46 -2.69
CA ILE A 85 -9.79 -7.88 -4.04
C ILE A 85 -8.53 -7.13 -4.44
N SER A 86 -8.52 -5.80 -4.31
CA SER A 86 -7.35 -4.96 -4.60
C SER A 86 -6.11 -5.38 -3.81
N LEU A 87 -6.26 -5.80 -2.54
CA LEU A 87 -5.16 -6.31 -1.74
C LEU A 87 -4.65 -7.67 -2.23
N VAL A 88 -5.55 -8.59 -2.56
CA VAL A 88 -5.21 -9.93 -3.04
C VAL A 88 -4.49 -9.87 -4.38
N GLU A 89 -4.98 -9.03 -5.30
CA GLU A 89 -4.44 -8.88 -6.65
C GLU A 89 -3.24 -7.94 -6.74
N SER A 90 -2.83 -7.32 -5.62
CA SER A 90 -1.77 -6.30 -5.59
C SER A 90 -2.00 -5.17 -6.61
N SER A 91 -3.26 -4.81 -6.85
CA SER A 91 -3.70 -3.79 -7.81
C SER A 91 -4.22 -2.56 -7.08
N LEU A 92 -4.25 -1.40 -7.75
CA LEU A 92 -4.84 -0.20 -7.13
C LEU A 92 -6.36 -0.29 -7.16
N LEU A 93 -7.01 0.21 -6.11
CA LEU A 93 -8.47 0.24 -6.03
C LEU A 93 -9.12 0.92 -7.25
N LYS A 94 -8.48 1.96 -7.80
CA LYS A 94 -8.98 2.65 -8.99
C LYS A 94 -8.95 1.78 -10.25
N ASP A 95 -8.00 0.85 -10.34
CA ASP A 95 -7.84 -0.04 -11.50
C ASP A 95 -8.90 -1.14 -11.46
N VAL A 96 -9.14 -1.73 -10.28
CA VAL A 96 -10.25 -2.69 -10.05
C VAL A 96 -11.60 -2.06 -10.40
N ILE A 97 -11.83 -0.81 -9.94
CA ILE A 97 -13.06 -0.09 -10.25
C ILE A 97 -13.14 0.25 -11.75
N TYR A 98 -12.02 0.63 -12.38
CA TYR A 98 -11.97 0.92 -13.81
C TYR A 98 -12.35 -0.31 -14.65
N GLU A 99 -11.83 -1.48 -14.31
CA GLU A 99 -12.17 -2.74 -14.97
C GLU A 99 -13.64 -3.09 -14.80
N ALA A 100 -14.17 -3.00 -13.57
CA ALA A 100 -15.58 -3.28 -13.30
C ALA A 100 -16.52 -2.34 -14.07
N LEU A 101 -16.21 -1.05 -14.12
CA LEU A 101 -17.01 -0.07 -14.89
C LEU A 101 -16.89 -0.29 -16.39
N THR A 102 -15.70 -0.61 -16.89
CA THR A 102 -15.46 -0.89 -18.32
C THR A 102 -16.25 -2.13 -18.75
N SER A 103 -16.17 -3.22 -17.98
CA SER A 103 -16.92 -4.44 -18.24
C SER A 103 -18.43 -4.20 -18.25
N TYR A 104 -18.95 -3.39 -17.31
CA TYR A 104 -20.36 -3.02 -17.30
C TYR A 104 -20.77 -2.24 -18.56
N ILE A 105 -19.95 -1.28 -19.01
CA ILE A 105 -20.22 -0.50 -20.23
C ILE A 105 -20.18 -1.42 -21.46
N GLU A 106 -19.17 -2.29 -21.59
CA GLU A 106 -19.04 -3.21 -22.72
C GLU A 106 -20.23 -4.18 -22.82
N ALA A 107 -20.70 -4.71 -21.69
CA ALA A 107 -21.89 -5.56 -21.65
C ALA A 107 -23.13 -4.78 -22.13
N TRP A 108 -23.30 -3.55 -21.63
CA TRP A 108 -24.42 -2.71 -22.02
C TRP A 108 -24.37 -2.31 -23.51
N GLU A 109 -23.21 -1.92 -24.03
CA GLU A 109 -23.02 -1.52 -25.43
C GLU A 109 -23.22 -2.69 -26.40
N SER A 110 -22.90 -3.91 -25.97
CA SER A 110 -23.13 -5.13 -26.77
C SER A 110 -24.62 -5.38 -27.02
N GLU A 111 -25.47 -5.00 -26.06
CA GLU A 111 -26.93 -5.19 -26.13
C GLU A 111 -27.66 -3.97 -26.73
N ASN A 112 -27.20 -2.76 -26.44
CA ASN A 112 -27.92 -1.50 -26.72
C ASN A 112 -27.27 -0.65 -27.82
N GLY A 113 -26.10 -1.06 -28.31
CA GLY A 113 -25.30 -0.30 -29.25
C GLY A 113 -24.39 0.74 -28.57
N LYS A 114 -23.47 1.30 -29.36
CA LYS A 114 -22.38 2.14 -28.86
C LYS A 114 -22.86 3.50 -28.32
N ILE A 115 -22.41 3.87 -27.12
CA ILE A 115 -22.70 5.15 -26.49
C ILE A 115 -21.93 6.26 -27.23
N ARG A 116 -22.66 7.27 -27.72
CA ARG A 116 -22.06 8.45 -28.38
C ARG A 116 -22.04 9.64 -27.42
N LEU A 117 -20.87 9.92 -26.86
CA LEU A 117 -20.67 11.08 -25.99
C LEU A 117 -20.56 12.38 -26.82
N PRO A 118 -21.10 13.51 -26.31
CA PRO A 118 -20.90 14.80 -26.95
C PRO A 118 -19.44 15.24 -26.89
N LYS A 119 -19.01 16.08 -27.83
CA LYS A 119 -17.63 16.62 -27.84
C LYS A 119 -17.40 17.44 -26.57
N LYS A 120 -16.24 17.21 -25.94
CA LYS A 120 -15.78 18.01 -24.79
C LYS A 120 -15.67 19.48 -25.22
N LYS A 121 -16.24 20.37 -24.41
CA LYS A 121 -16.22 21.83 -24.62
C LYS A 121 -14.87 22.41 -24.22
#